data_AF-A0A1G6Q5I9-F1
#
_entry.id   AF-A0A1G6Q5I9-F1
#
_cell.length_a   1.000
_cell.length_b   1.000
_cell.length_c   1.000
_cell.angle_alpha   90.00
_cell.angle_beta   90.00
_cell.angle_gamma   90.00
#
_symmetry.space_group_name_H-M   'P 1'
#
loop_
_entity.id
_entity.type
_entity.pdbx_description
1 polymer ?
#
loop_
_entity_poly.entity_id
_entity_poly.type
_entity_poly.pdbx_seq_one_letter_code
_entity_poly.pdbx_strand_id
1 'polypeptide(L)'
;MSNADSVVVPMHKALEGKQTMAQGLRSQMATTFDSLFRAAQDPHPHSPGGRLPSVGPWQLPIRYAGVSGEVSHVAGALIDAHRAQRPFTSNAIELRCDCLSLCIYVSGVIQLSGRGNTGTRHARVVAYLKDSHKAFDNQALDTPASLIDHLHGLLMSTYNKLAREHNLAGFPGGWLKLRSSHPEVIPDIPIILDVLAR
;
A
#
# COMPACT_ATOMS: atom_id res chain seq x y z
N MET A 1 -75.74 21.03 41.01
CA MET A 1 -74.66 21.80 40.35
C MET A 1 -73.37 21.23 40.93
N SER A 2 -72.88 20.10 40.40
CA SER A 2 -71.85 20.02 39.32
C SER A 2 -70.59 20.82 39.72
N ASN A 3 -69.43 20.21 39.99
CA ASN A 3 -68.67 19.39 39.04
C ASN A 3 -67.83 18.32 39.75
N ALA A 4 -67.73 17.17 39.10
CA ALA A 4 -66.71 16.17 39.31
C ALA A 4 -65.48 16.57 38.49
N ASP A 5 -64.34 16.81 39.15
CA ASP A 5 -63.04 16.89 38.48
C ASP A 5 -62.27 15.59 38.74
N SER A 6 -62.32 14.74 37.73
CA SER A 6 -61.50 13.55 37.55
C SER A 6 -60.05 13.97 37.30
N VAL A 7 -59.17 13.72 38.27
CA VAL A 7 -57.71 13.82 38.05
C VAL A 7 -57.27 12.58 37.27
N VAL A 8 -57.19 12.74 35.94
CA VAL A 8 -56.59 11.77 35.02
C VAL A 8 -55.07 11.86 35.15
N VAL A 9 -54.46 10.81 35.70
CA VAL A 9 -53.00 10.62 35.68
C VAL A 9 -52.56 10.30 34.25
N PRO A 10 -51.65 11.07 33.63
CA PRO A 10 -51.12 10.70 32.32
C PRO A 10 -50.10 9.56 32.46
N MET A 11 -50.53 8.33 32.20
CA MET A 11 -49.64 7.21 31.82
C MET A 11 -49.18 7.39 30.37
N HIS A 12 -48.08 8.09 30.15
CA HIS A 12 -47.28 8.08 28.91
C HIS A 12 -45.96 8.80 29.27
N LYS A 13 -44.74 8.28 29.16
CA LYS A 13 -44.14 7.21 28.36
C LYS A 13 -42.98 6.61 29.17
N ALA A 14 -43.05 5.33 29.51
CA ALA A 14 -41.85 4.52 29.74
C ALA A 14 -41.67 3.62 28.51
N LEU A 15 -41.11 4.21 27.44
CA LEU A 15 -40.54 3.47 26.32
C LEU A 15 -39.06 3.84 26.28
N GLU A 16 -38.36 3.53 27.36
CA GLU A 16 -36.91 3.34 27.31
C GLU A 16 -36.69 2.09 26.45
N GLY A 17 -36.29 2.32 25.21
CA GLY A 17 -36.04 1.26 24.25
C GLY A 17 -35.01 0.30 24.83
N LYS A 18 -35.46 -0.90 25.18
CA LYS A 18 -34.57 -2.05 25.40
C LYS A 18 -33.84 -2.27 24.09
N GLN A 19 -32.64 -1.70 23.96
CA GLN A 19 -31.72 -2.08 22.90
C GLN A 19 -31.61 -3.60 22.97
N THR A 20 -32.02 -4.26 21.90
CA THR A 20 -31.89 -5.71 21.82
C THR A 20 -30.41 -6.06 21.90
N MET A 21 -30.04 -7.21 22.47
CA MET A 21 -28.62 -7.61 22.50
C MET A 21 -27.98 -7.55 21.10
N ALA A 22 -28.75 -7.78 20.03
CA ALA A 22 -28.30 -7.62 18.65
C ALA A 22 -28.01 -6.15 18.26
N GLN A 23 -28.79 -5.18 18.75
CA GLN A 23 -28.50 -3.75 18.56
C GLN A 23 -27.32 -3.28 19.40
N GLY A 24 -27.19 -3.76 20.64
CA GLY A 24 -26.01 -3.50 21.47
C GLY A 24 -24.74 -4.04 20.83
N LEU A 25 -24.79 -5.30 20.35
CA LEU A 25 -23.67 -5.93 19.64
C LEU A 25 -23.33 -5.20 18.33
N ARG A 26 -24.34 -4.83 17.52
CA ARG A 26 -24.10 -4.04 16.29
C ARG A 26 -23.54 -2.66 16.57
N SER A 27 -23.99 -1.98 17.62
CA SER A 27 -23.43 -0.68 18.01
C SER A 27 -22.00 -0.82 18.52
N GLN A 28 -21.71 -1.85 19.31
CA GLN A 28 -20.37 -2.11 19.82
C GLN A 28 -19.41 -2.50 18.69
N MET A 29 -19.84 -3.38 17.78
CA MET A 29 -19.10 -3.72 16.57
C MET A 29 -18.94 -2.51 15.65
N ALA A 30 -19.97 -1.67 15.47
CA ALA A 30 -19.85 -0.44 14.72
C ALA A 30 -18.82 0.50 15.36
N THR A 31 -18.80 0.68 16.68
CA THR A 31 -17.79 1.51 17.35
C THR A 31 -16.38 0.92 17.25
N THR A 32 -16.24 -0.41 17.39
CA THR A 32 -14.95 -1.10 17.23
C THR A 32 -14.46 -1.05 15.77
N PHE A 33 -15.36 -1.23 14.79
CA PHE A 33 -15.03 -1.11 13.37
C PHE A 33 -14.75 0.34 12.99
N ASP A 34 -15.52 1.30 13.50
CA ASP A 34 -15.25 2.73 13.32
C ASP A 34 -13.89 3.09 13.94
N SER A 35 -13.48 2.44 15.04
CA SER A 35 -12.10 2.56 15.57
C SER A 35 -11.04 1.90 14.69
N LEU A 36 -11.36 0.82 13.96
CA LEU A 36 -10.46 0.21 12.97
C LEU A 36 -10.34 1.05 11.69
N PHE A 37 -11.40 1.74 11.29
CA PHE A 37 -11.40 2.71 10.19
C PHE A 37 -10.79 4.06 10.59
N ARG A 38 -10.87 4.44 11.88
CA ARG A 38 -10.22 5.63 12.48
C ARG A 38 -8.81 5.37 12.99
N ALA A 39 -8.38 4.11 13.12
CA ALA A 39 -6.99 3.73 13.37
C ALA A 39 -6.08 3.98 12.16
N ALA A 40 -6.46 4.93 11.28
CA ALA A 40 -5.54 5.56 10.35
C ALA A 40 -4.26 5.92 11.14
N GLN A 41 -3.11 5.59 10.58
CA GLN A 41 -1.83 5.91 11.23
C GLN A 41 -1.82 7.38 11.65
N ASP A 42 -1.26 7.66 12.83
CA ASP A 42 -1.26 9.00 13.39
C ASP A 42 -0.81 10.02 12.32
N PRO A 43 -1.67 10.97 11.96
CA PRO A 43 -1.37 11.88 10.88
C PRO A 43 -0.20 12.77 11.28
N HIS A 44 0.73 13.00 10.35
CA HIS A 44 1.88 13.83 10.64
C HIS A 44 1.47 15.31 10.63
N PRO A 45 1.79 16.12 11.65
CA PRO A 45 1.39 17.54 11.74
C PRO A 45 1.87 18.39 10.56
N HIS A 46 3.02 18.03 9.97
CA HIS A 46 3.59 18.69 8.80
C HIS A 46 3.22 18.04 7.47
N SER A 47 2.34 17.03 7.47
CA SER A 47 1.80 16.52 6.22
C SER A 47 0.86 17.54 5.56
N PRO A 48 0.68 17.50 4.23
CA PRO A 48 -0.36 18.27 3.54
C PRO A 48 -1.72 18.16 4.23
N GLY A 49 -2.21 19.27 4.77
CA GLY A 49 -3.47 19.35 5.51
C GLY A 49 -3.52 18.60 6.84
N GLY A 50 -2.39 18.08 7.35
CA GLY A 50 -2.31 17.34 8.61
C GLY A 50 -3.06 16.01 8.59
N ARG A 51 -3.09 15.33 7.44
CA ARG A 51 -3.94 14.13 7.20
C ARG A 51 -3.19 12.90 6.71
N LEU A 52 -1.94 13.03 6.28
CA LEU A 52 -1.17 11.91 5.73
C LEU A 52 -0.40 11.18 6.83
N PRO A 53 -0.15 9.87 6.67
CA PRO A 53 0.46 9.04 7.72
C PRO A 53 1.88 9.47 8.11
N SER A 54 2.21 9.35 9.39
CA SER A 54 3.57 9.62 9.90
C SER A 54 4.57 8.48 9.70
N VAL A 55 4.09 7.26 9.50
CA VAL A 55 4.91 6.04 9.42
C VAL A 55 4.49 5.17 8.25
N GLY A 56 5.43 4.50 7.61
CA GLY A 56 5.22 3.51 6.58
C GLY A 56 4.96 2.11 7.15
N PRO A 57 4.87 1.09 6.27
CA PRO A 57 5.11 -0.29 6.69
C PRO A 57 6.47 -0.43 7.39
N TRP A 58 6.64 -1.53 8.14
CA TRP A 58 7.82 -1.77 9.02
C TRP A 58 8.10 -0.67 10.07
N GLN A 59 7.10 0.18 10.38
CA GLN A 59 7.25 1.32 11.28
C GLN A 59 8.33 2.32 10.84
N LEU A 60 8.63 2.41 9.54
CA LEU A 60 9.65 3.32 9.02
C LEU A 60 9.07 4.73 8.87
N PRO A 61 9.70 5.79 9.42
CA PRO A 61 9.13 7.13 9.35
C PRO A 61 8.91 7.65 7.92
N ILE A 62 7.88 8.47 7.76
CA ILE A 62 7.64 9.29 6.58
C ILE A 62 7.93 10.73 6.98
N ARG A 63 8.87 11.36 6.28
CA ARG A 63 9.29 12.73 6.52
C ARG A 63 8.60 13.64 5.52
N TYR A 64 8.10 14.76 6.01
CA TYR A 64 7.48 15.81 5.21
C TYR A 64 8.36 17.05 5.30
N ALA A 65 8.96 17.45 4.19
CA ALA A 65 9.82 18.61 4.15
C ALA A 65 9.03 19.86 3.75
N GLY A 66 8.91 20.81 4.70
CA GLY A 66 8.56 22.20 4.47
C GLY A 66 7.18 22.49 3.83
N VAL A 67 7.05 23.73 3.33
CA VAL A 67 5.82 24.29 2.75
C VAL A 67 5.45 23.65 1.40
N SER A 68 6.42 23.01 0.72
CA SER A 68 6.23 22.33 -0.57
C SER A 68 5.55 20.97 -0.46
N GLY A 69 5.46 20.39 0.74
CA GLY A 69 4.83 19.09 0.96
C GLY A 69 5.62 17.92 0.37
N GLU A 70 6.93 18.07 0.17
CA GLU A 70 7.78 16.99 -0.35
C GLU A 70 7.83 15.83 0.65
N VAL A 71 7.55 14.62 0.15
CA VAL A 71 7.44 13.41 0.96
C VAL A 71 8.67 12.53 0.76
N SER A 72 9.35 12.22 1.84
CA SER A 72 10.49 11.30 1.87
C SER A 72 10.18 10.09 2.74
N HIS A 73 10.17 8.91 2.14
CA HIS A 73 9.99 7.65 2.86
C HIS A 73 11.36 7.12 3.30
N VAL A 74 11.58 6.90 4.60
CA VAL A 74 12.83 6.28 5.10
C VAL A 74 13.08 4.91 4.46
N ALA A 75 12.00 4.18 4.14
CA ALA A 75 12.03 2.95 3.36
C ALA A 75 12.72 3.09 1.98
N GLY A 76 12.66 4.27 1.36
CA GLY A 76 13.39 4.57 0.13
C GLY A 76 14.90 4.68 0.35
N ALA A 77 15.33 5.34 1.43
CA ALA A 77 16.75 5.45 1.77
C ALA A 77 17.39 4.07 2.05
N LEU A 78 16.61 3.10 2.56
CA LEU A 78 17.08 1.72 2.69
C LEU A 78 17.33 1.05 1.33
N ILE A 79 16.48 1.32 0.33
CA ILE A 79 16.70 0.83 -1.04
C ILE A 79 18.04 1.35 -1.55
N ASP A 80 18.30 2.64 -1.38
CA ASP A 80 19.55 3.29 -1.82
C ASP A 80 20.77 2.68 -1.12
N ALA A 81 20.71 2.51 0.21
CA ALA A 81 21.78 1.96 1.01
C ALA A 81 22.16 0.51 0.62
N HIS A 82 21.18 -0.28 0.16
CA HIS A 82 21.40 -1.68 -0.18
C HIS A 82 21.67 -1.95 -1.66
N ARG A 83 21.51 -0.95 -2.55
CA ARG A 83 21.65 -1.15 -4.00
C ARG A 83 23.00 -1.77 -4.39
N ALA A 84 24.09 -1.29 -3.82
CA ALA A 84 25.44 -1.78 -4.13
C ALA A 84 25.73 -3.19 -3.60
N GLN A 85 24.95 -3.65 -2.60
CA GLN A 85 25.14 -4.95 -1.94
C GLN A 85 24.27 -6.05 -2.58
N ARG A 86 23.20 -5.65 -3.28
CA ARG A 86 22.28 -6.57 -3.92
C ARG A 86 22.85 -7.09 -5.24
N PRO A 87 22.71 -8.39 -5.55
CA PRO A 87 23.07 -8.89 -6.86
C PRO A 87 22.12 -8.37 -7.94
N PHE A 88 22.57 -8.40 -9.19
CA PHE A 88 21.75 -8.05 -10.37
C PHE A 88 21.21 -6.61 -10.39
N THR A 89 21.88 -5.67 -9.71
CA THR A 89 21.52 -4.25 -9.71
C THR A 89 22.31 -3.42 -10.72
N SER A 90 23.48 -3.91 -11.13
CA SER A 90 24.31 -3.25 -12.14
C SER A 90 23.70 -3.42 -13.53
N ASN A 91 23.75 -2.35 -14.35
CA ASN A 91 23.20 -2.31 -15.71
C ASN A 91 21.71 -2.71 -15.81
N ALA A 92 20.95 -2.47 -14.74
CA ALA A 92 19.51 -2.72 -14.69
C ALA A 92 18.74 -1.39 -14.56
N ILE A 93 17.55 -1.35 -15.14
CA ILE A 93 16.54 -0.33 -14.86
C ILE A 93 15.96 -0.63 -13.48
N GLU A 94 15.94 0.39 -12.62
CA GLU A 94 15.39 0.28 -11.28
C GLU A 94 13.94 0.75 -11.31
N LEU A 95 13.04 -0.09 -10.80
CA LEU A 95 11.66 0.26 -10.49
C LEU A 95 11.45 0.14 -9.00
N ARG A 96 11.02 1.22 -8.33
CA ARG A 96 10.87 1.21 -6.87
C ARG A 96 9.56 1.81 -6.40
N CYS A 97 9.04 1.24 -5.33
CA CYS A 97 7.93 1.81 -4.56
C CYS A 97 8.44 2.07 -3.15
N ASP A 98 8.88 3.31 -2.89
CA ASP A 98 9.53 3.69 -1.63
C ASP A 98 8.63 3.46 -0.43
N CYS A 99 7.33 3.76 -0.55
CA CYS A 99 6.40 3.56 0.55
C CYS A 99 6.23 2.07 0.91
N LEU A 100 6.45 1.15 -0.03
CA LEU A 100 6.44 -0.30 0.18
C LEU A 100 7.84 -0.91 0.25
N SER A 101 8.91 -0.10 0.40
CA SER A 101 10.31 -0.56 0.40
C SER A 101 10.60 -1.65 -0.64
N LEU A 102 9.94 -1.55 -1.79
CA LEU A 102 10.00 -2.52 -2.87
C LEU A 102 10.93 -1.98 -3.93
N CYS A 103 11.90 -2.78 -4.35
CA CYS A 103 12.78 -2.44 -5.44
C CYS A 103 12.88 -3.62 -6.41
N ILE A 104 12.73 -3.34 -7.69
CA ILE A 104 12.74 -4.30 -8.77
C ILE A 104 13.78 -3.85 -9.80
N TYR A 105 14.67 -4.76 -10.19
CA TYR A 105 15.70 -4.51 -11.19
C TYR A 105 15.36 -5.29 -12.46
N VAL A 106 15.28 -4.58 -13.57
CA VAL A 106 14.99 -5.16 -14.89
C VAL A 106 16.22 -5.00 -15.78
N SER A 107 16.72 -6.12 -16.31
CA SER A 107 17.91 -6.14 -17.17
C SER A 107 17.69 -7.03 -18.38
N GLY A 108 18.27 -6.67 -19.52
CA GLY A 108 18.29 -7.54 -20.70
C GLY A 108 19.28 -8.68 -20.51
N VAL A 109 18.88 -9.91 -20.80
CA VAL A 109 19.76 -11.08 -20.80
C VAL A 109 19.65 -11.82 -22.13
N ILE A 110 20.77 -12.39 -22.58
CA ILE A 110 20.83 -13.21 -23.79
C ILE A 110 21.20 -14.62 -23.37
N GLN A 111 20.31 -15.57 -23.64
CA GLN A 111 20.60 -16.99 -23.45
C GLN A 111 21.17 -17.55 -24.75
N LEU A 112 22.46 -17.83 -24.77
CA LEU A 112 23.13 -18.43 -25.93
C LEU A 112 22.71 -19.89 -26.06
N SER A 113 22.33 -20.32 -27.27
CA SER A 113 22.20 -21.74 -27.58
C SER A 113 23.59 -22.39 -27.61
N GLY A 114 23.69 -23.69 -27.34
CA GLY A 114 24.96 -24.42 -27.21
C GLY A 114 25.87 -24.42 -28.46
N ARG A 115 25.47 -23.78 -29.57
CA ARG A 115 26.28 -23.56 -30.78
C ARG A 115 26.73 -22.10 -30.98
N GLY A 116 26.55 -21.22 -29.99
CA GLY A 116 27.19 -19.90 -29.91
C GLY A 116 26.67 -18.80 -30.84
N ASN A 117 25.92 -19.13 -31.90
CA ASN A 117 25.52 -18.15 -32.94
C ASN A 117 24.06 -17.70 -32.91
N THR A 118 23.22 -18.29 -32.06
CA THR A 118 21.81 -17.87 -31.88
C THR A 118 21.49 -17.80 -30.39
N GLY A 119 20.99 -16.65 -29.95
CA GLY A 119 20.61 -16.45 -28.55
C GLY A 119 19.20 -15.87 -28.44
N THR A 120 18.43 -16.38 -27.48
CA THR A 120 17.11 -15.85 -27.15
C THR A 120 17.29 -14.69 -26.18
N ARG A 121 16.60 -13.58 -26.44
CA ARG A 121 16.64 -12.38 -25.58
C ARG A 121 15.49 -12.45 -24.59
N HIS A 122 15.81 -12.21 -23.32
CA HIS A 122 14.83 -12.19 -22.23
C HIS A 122 15.03 -10.93 -21.40
N ALA A 123 13.99 -10.50 -20.70
CA ALA A 123 14.09 -9.53 -19.61
C ALA A 123 14.22 -10.30 -18.29
N ARG A 124 15.35 -10.15 -17.59
CA ARG A 124 15.47 -10.62 -16.22
C ARG A 124 14.88 -9.59 -15.28
N VAL A 125 13.97 -10.04 -14.41
CA VAL A 125 13.36 -9.27 -13.33
C VAL A 125 13.86 -9.84 -12.01
N VAL A 126 14.39 -8.98 -11.14
CA VAL A 126 14.84 -9.37 -9.79
C VAL A 126 14.25 -8.42 -8.77
N ALA A 127 13.48 -8.95 -7.81
CA ALA A 127 12.78 -8.15 -6.81
C ALA A 127 13.34 -8.34 -5.39
N TYR A 128 13.44 -7.22 -4.67
CA TYR A 128 13.89 -7.14 -3.29
C TYR A 128 12.87 -6.38 -2.46
N LEU A 129 12.73 -6.79 -1.20
CA LEU A 129 11.86 -6.16 -0.24
C LEU A 129 12.68 -5.70 0.97
N LYS A 130 12.43 -4.48 1.45
CA LYS A 130 13.02 -3.92 2.66
C LYS A 130 14.55 -3.88 2.62
N ASP A 131 15.21 -4.49 3.59
CA ASP A 131 16.66 -4.59 3.80
C ASP A 131 17.23 -5.92 3.30
N SER A 132 16.42 -6.77 2.66
CA SER A 132 16.87 -8.08 2.18
C SER A 132 17.93 -7.94 1.08
N HIS A 133 19.01 -8.70 1.21
CA HIS A 133 20.02 -8.92 0.15
C HIS A 133 19.69 -10.12 -0.71
N LYS A 134 18.77 -10.99 -0.26
CA LYS A 134 18.26 -12.11 -1.03
C LYS A 134 17.03 -11.66 -1.81
N ALA A 135 17.08 -11.84 -3.12
CA ALA A 135 15.93 -11.60 -3.98
C ALA A 135 14.79 -12.56 -3.59
N PHE A 136 13.57 -12.04 -3.46
CA PHE A 136 12.39 -12.87 -3.22
C PHE A 136 11.74 -13.33 -4.52
N ASP A 137 12.05 -12.66 -5.63
CA ASP A 137 11.68 -13.06 -6.98
C ASP A 137 12.86 -12.81 -7.93
N ASN A 138 13.11 -13.76 -8.84
CA ASN A 138 14.14 -13.69 -9.86
C ASN A 138 13.71 -14.53 -11.06
N GLN A 139 13.23 -13.88 -12.11
CA GLN A 139 12.64 -14.54 -13.28
C GLN A 139 13.18 -13.96 -14.59
N ALA A 140 13.21 -14.79 -15.63
CA ALA A 140 13.44 -14.35 -17.00
C ALA A 140 12.10 -14.38 -17.75
N LEU A 141 11.78 -13.29 -18.45
CA LEU A 141 10.52 -13.09 -19.15
C LEU A 141 10.78 -12.85 -20.63
N ASP A 142 9.92 -13.41 -21.46
CA ASP A 142 10.17 -13.53 -22.90
C ASP A 142 9.44 -12.46 -23.71
N THR A 143 8.45 -11.79 -23.10
CA THR A 143 7.61 -10.82 -23.79
C THR A 143 7.40 -9.53 -22.98
N PRO A 144 7.20 -8.38 -23.63
CA PRO A 144 6.86 -7.13 -22.95
C PRO A 144 5.56 -7.22 -22.14
N ALA A 145 4.54 -7.95 -22.63
CA ALA A 145 3.29 -8.14 -21.91
C ALA A 145 3.53 -8.90 -20.59
N SER A 146 4.27 -10.01 -20.64
CA SER A 146 4.64 -10.76 -19.42
C SER A 146 5.45 -9.91 -18.45
N LEU A 147 6.30 -9.00 -18.94
CA LEU A 147 7.05 -8.07 -18.09
C LEU A 147 6.11 -7.13 -17.34
N ILE A 148 5.17 -6.49 -18.03
CA ILE A 148 4.22 -5.56 -17.40
C ILE A 148 3.35 -6.29 -16.37
N ASP A 149 2.78 -7.43 -16.75
CA ASP A 149 1.94 -8.23 -15.86
C ASP A 149 2.70 -8.69 -14.61
N HIS A 150 3.96 -9.12 -14.79
CA HIS A 150 4.80 -9.55 -13.68
C HIS A 150 5.18 -8.40 -12.75
N LEU A 151 5.55 -7.23 -13.29
CA LEU A 151 5.87 -6.04 -12.49
C LEU A 151 4.65 -5.55 -11.69
N HIS A 152 3.48 -5.48 -12.32
CA HIS A 152 2.24 -5.14 -11.63
C HIS A 152 1.88 -6.21 -10.57
N GLY A 153 2.04 -7.49 -10.90
CA GLY A 153 1.85 -8.61 -9.97
C GLY A 153 2.76 -8.55 -8.74
N LEU A 154 4.03 -8.18 -8.90
CA LEU A 154 4.97 -7.97 -7.80
C LEU A 154 4.56 -6.79 -6.91
N LEU A 155 4.09 -5.68 -7.50
CA LEU A 155 3.57 -4.54 -6.74
C LEU A 155 2.32 -4.93 -5.94
N MET A 156 1.33 -5.55 -6.60
CA MET A 156 0.07 -5.98 -5.98
C MET A 156 0.28 -7.02 -4.87
N SER A 157 1.09 -8.04 -5.13
CA SER A 157 1.40 -9.08 -4.14
C SER A 157 2.14 -8.51 -2.92
N THR A 158 3.06 -7.57 -3.14
CA THR A 158 3.76 -6.87 -2.05
C THR A 158 2.80 -6.01 -1.24
N TYR A 159 1.96 -5.21 -1.90
CA TYR A 159 0.92 -4.42 -1.24
C TYR A 159 0.00 -5.30 -0.39
N ASN A 160 -0.55 -6.37 -0.98
CA ASN A 160 -1.46 -7.29 -0.28
C ASN A 160 -0.77 -8.01 0.89
N LYS A 161 0.51 -8.35 0.75
CA LYS A 161 1.29 -8.90 1.85
C LYS A 161 1.39 -7.90 3.01
N LEU A 162 1.81 -6.67 2.72
CA LEU A 162 2.02 -5.65 3.73
C LEU A 162 0.71 -5.15 4.34
N ALA A 163 -0.37 -5.07 3.58
CA ALA A 163 -1.69 -4.67 4.08
C ALA A 163 -2.27 -5.65 5.12
N ARG A 164 -1.80 -6.90 5.14
CA ARG A 164 -2.17 -7.89 6.18
C ARG A 164 -1.41 -7.68 7.49
N GLU A 165 -0.22 -7.10 7.42
CA GLU A 165 0.71 -6.98 8.56
C GLU A 165 0.81 -5.54 9.08
N HIS A 166 0.42 -4.56 8.26
CA HIS A 166 0.57 -3.13 8.50
C HIS A 166 -0.66 -2.37 8.02
N ASN A 167 -1.00 -1.28 8.72
CA ASN A 167 -2.05 -0.40 8.27
C ASN A 167 -1.55 0.48 7.10
N LEU A 168 -2.06 0.22 5.89
CA LEU A 168 -1.79 1.02 4.70
C LEU A 168 -2.96 1.97 4.34
N ALA A 169 -3.95 2.12 5.23
CA ALA A 169 -5.04 3.05 5.03
C ALA A 169 -4.52 4.50 5.00
N GLY A 170 -5.05 5.30 4.08
CA GLY A 170 -4.68 6.70 3.93
C GLY A 170 -3.43 6.95 3.06
N PHE A 171 -2.80 5.90 2.51
CA PHE A 171 -1.70 6.07 1.56
C PHE A 171 -2.26 6.54 0.21
N PRO A 172 -1.80 7.70 -0.32
CA PRO A 172 -2.20 8.16 -1.64
C PRO A 172 -1.79 7.17 -2.74
N GLY A 173 -2.64 6.99 -3.75
CA GLY A 173 -2.32 6.16 -4.91
C GLY A 173 -1.03 6.58 -5.64
N GLY A 174 -0.69 7.88 -5.60
CA GLY A 174 0.58 8.39 -6.14
C GLY A 174 1.84 7.87 -5.43
N TRP A 175 1.72 7.35 -4.21
CA TRP A 175 2.83 6.67 -3.50
C TRP A 175 2.88 5.19 -3.82
N LEU A 176 1.71 4.58 -4.06
CA LEU A 176 1.54 3.15 -4.36
C LEU A 176 1.76 2.89 -5.86
N LYS A 177 2.96 3.21 -6.33
CA LYS A 177 3.39 2.94 -7.71
C LYS A 177 4.85 2.53 -7.75
N LEU A 178 5.20 1.72 -8.74
CA LEU A 178 6.59 1.52 -9.13
C LEU A 178 7.04 2.72 -9.96
N ARG A 179 8.00 3.47 -9.43
CA ARG A 179 8.67 4.56 -10.14
C ARG A 179 9.89 4.03 -10.86
N SER A 180 9.97 4.26 -12.15
CA SER A 180 11.10 3.84 -12.98
C SER A 180 12.23 4.87 -12.94
N SER A 181 13.47 4.43 -12.90
CA SER A 181 14.64 5.29 -13.11
C SER A 181 14.83 5.69 -14.58
N HIS A 182 14.16 4.99 -15.50
CA HIS A 182 14.18 5.23 -16.96
C HIS A 182 12.73 5.18 -17.49
N PRO A 183 11.89 6.18 -17.16
CA PRO A 183 10.47 6.21 -17.53
C PRO A 183 10.21 6.18 -19.04
N GLU A 184 11.19 6.60 -19.84
CA GLU A 184 11.17 6.52 -21.31
C GLU A 184 11.29 5.09 -21.86
N VAL A 185 11.81 4.15 -21.07
CA VAL A 185 11.95 2.74 -21.44
C VAL A 185 10.88 1.88 -20.77
N ILE A 186 10.71 2.04 -19.45
CA ILE A 186 9.67 1.36 -18.67
C ILE A 186 8.93 2.46 -17.90
N PRO A 187 7.64 2.73 -18.18
CA PRO A 187 6.91 3.80 -17.51
C PRO A 187 6.64 3.45 -16.03
N ASP A 188 6.23 4.45 -15.26
CA ASP A 188 5.72 4.23 -13.91
C ASP A 188 4.49 3.30 -13.93
N ILE A 189 4.46 2.31 -13.04
CA ILE A 189 3.37 1.34 -12.94
C ILE A 189 2.58 1.61 -11.66
N PRO A 190 1.37 2.18 -11.73
CA PRO A 190 0.55 2.40 -10.56
C PRO A 190 -0.03 1.09 -10.02
N ILE A 191 -0.37 1.07 -8.74
CA ILE A 191 -1.27 0.06 -8.21
C ILE A 191 -2.65 0.29 -8.82
N ILE A 192 -3.22 -0.74 -9.45
CA ILE A 192 -4.62 -0.72 -9.87
C ILE A 192 -5.39 -1.47 -8.79
N LEU A 193 -5.85 -0.72 -7.80
CA LEU A 193 -6.85 -1.21 -6.88
C LEU A 193 -8.17 -1.19 -7.66
N ASP A 194 -8.57 -2.33 -8.21
CA ASP A 194 -9.94 -2.52 -8.66
C ASP A 194 -10.85 -2.41 -7.43
N VAL A 195 -11.18 -1.19 -7.06
CA VAL A 195 -12.32 -0.91 -6.23
C VAL A 195 -13.48 -1.33 -7.09
N LEU A 196 -14.00 -2.54 -6.82
CA LEU A 196 -15.32 -2.93 -7.26
C LEU A 196 -16.24 -1.75 -6.94
N ALA A 197 -16.59 -0.98 -7.97
CA ALA A 197 -17.73 -0.09 -7.94
C ALA A 197 -18.94 -1.00 -7.72
N ARG A 198 -19.29 -1.17 -6.45
CA ARG A 198 -20.51 -1.82 -5.97
C ARG A 198 -21.09 -0.96 -4.87
#